data_AF-A0A922Y8V8-F1
#
_entry.id   AF-A0A922Y8V8-F1
#
_cell.length_a   1.000
_cell.length_b   1.000
_cell.length_c   1.000
_cell.angle_alpha   90.00
_cell.angle_beta   90.00
_cell.angle_gamma   90.00
#
_symmetry.space_group_name_H-M   'P 1'
#
loop_
_entity.id
_entity.type
_entity.pdbx_description
1 polymer ?
#
loop_
_entity_poly.entity_id
_entity_poly.type
_entity_poly.pdbx_seq_one_letter_code
_entity_poly.pdbx_strand_id
1 'polypeptide(L)' 'FLIIDLVVASILMSVGMMMLPPVTVALPFKLIFFVLVDGWGLVAGSLVKSYGS' A
#
# COMPACT_ATOMS: atom_id res chain seq x y z
N PHE A 1 -2.58 3.35 -0.20
CA PHE A 1 -1.77 2.90 0.96
C PHE A 1 -2.57 2.91 2.26
N LEU A 2 -3.10 4.06 2.70
CA LEU A 2 -3.86 4.18 3.96
C LEU A 2 -5.05 3.22 4.09
N ILE A 3 -5.83 3.04 3.02
CA ILE A 3 -6.96 2.09 2.98
C ILE A 3 -6.48 0.66 3.26
N ILE A 4 -5.35 0.24 2.68
CA ILE A 4 -4.78 -1.09 2.88
C ILE A 4 -4.37 -1.27 4.34
N ASP A 5 -3.76 -0.25 4.96
CA ASP A 5 -3.39 -0.28 6.37
C ASP A 5 -4.59 -0.43 7.29
N LEU A 6 -5.64 0.37 7.07
CA LEU A 6 -6.85 0.34 7.89
C LEU A 6 -7.60 -0.99 7.76
N VAL A 7 -7.70 -1.53 6.54
CA VAL A 7 -8.33 -2.83 6.29
C VAL A 7 -7.54 -3.94 6.97
N VAL A 8 -6.21 -4.02 6.75
CA VAL A 8 -5.36 -5.05 7.37
C VAL A 8 -5.40 -4.94 8.89
N ALA A 9 -5.33 -3.73 9.47
CA ALA A 9 -5.44 -3.52 10.91
C ALA A 9 -6.80 -3.98 11.47
N SER A 10 -7.91 -3.64 10.81
CA SER A 10 -9.26 -4.06 11.24
C SER A 10 -9.45 -5.57 11.21
N ILE A 11 -8.89 -6.25 10.20
CA ILE A 11 -8.92 -7.72 10.10
C ILE A 11 -8.07 -8.32 11.22
N LEU A 12 -6.82 -7.85 11.41
CA LEU A 12 -5.93 -8.37 12.45
C LEU A 12 -6.53 -8.23 13.86
N MET A 13 -7.17 -7.08 14.13
CA MET A 13 -7.90 -6.83 15.37
C MET A 13 -9.09 -7.80 15.53
N SER A 14 -9.81 -8.09 14.43
CA SER A 14 -10.93 -9.05 14.43
C SER A 14 -10.49 -10.49 14.68
N VAL A 15 -9.26 -10.89 14.32
CA VAL A 15 -8.73 -12.24 14.59
C VAL A 15 -8.06 -12.32 15.99
N GLY A 16 -8.09 -11.26 16.79
CA GLY A 16 -7.52 -11.24 18.14
C GLY A 16 -5.99 -11.20 18.19
N MET A 17 -5.31 -11.00 17.05
CA MET A 17 -3.85 -10.94 16.98
C MET A 17 -3.33 -9.52 17.24
N MET A 18 -3.40 -9.07 18.50
CA MET A 18 -2.92 -7.74 18.90
C MET A 18 -1.38 -7.62 19.00
N MET A 19 -0.67 -8.75 19.06
CA MET A 19 0.80 -8.78 19.25
C MET A 19 1.58 -8.82 17.93
N LEU A 20 0.93 -9.16 16.81
CA LEU A 20 1.57 -9.10 15.50
C LEU A 20 1.43 -7.66 14.96
N PRO A 21 2.53 -6.97 14.62
CA PRO A 21 2.44 -5.64 14.03
C PRO A 21 1.70 -5.72 12.68
N PRO A 22 0.57 -5.01 12.48
CA PRO A 22 -0.21 -5.08 11.23
C PRO A 22 0.59 -4.68 9.99
N VAL A 23 1.68 -3.93 10.18
CA VAL A 23 2.60 -3.49 9.12
C VAL A 23 3.27 -4.67 8.42
N THR A 24 3.64 -5.74 9.12
CA THR A 24 4.31 -6.90 8.50
C THR A 24 3.41 -7.61 7.51
N VAL A 25 2.09 -7.62 7.77
CA VAL A 25 1.08 -8.14 6.86
C VAL A 25 0.78 -7.11 5.76
N ALA A 26 0.64 -5.82 6.08
CA ALA A 26 0.26 -4.80 5.10
C ALA A 26 1.34 -4.54 4.02
N LEU A 27 2.63 -4.68 4.35
CA LEU A 27 3.75 -4.40 3.44
C LEU A 27 3.73 -5.22 2.13
N PRO A 28 3.67 -6.56 2.14
CA PRO A 28 3.61 -7.33 0.91
C PRO A 28 2.37 -6.99 0.07
N PHE A 29 1.20 -6.82 0.68
CA PHE A 29 -0.02 -6.43 -0.04
C PHE A 29 0.11 -5.06 -0.71
N LYS A 30 0.68 -4.07 -0.01
CA LYS A 30 0.94 -2.75 -0.56
C LYS A 30 1.85 -2.80 -1.79
N LEU A 31 2.94 -3.57 -1.72
CA LEU A 31 3.89 -3.69 -2.82
C LEU A 31 3.28 -4.40 -4.03
N ILE A 32 2.56 -5.50 -3.80
CA ILE A 32 1.87 -6.22 -4.87
C ILE A 32 0.84 -5.31 -5.53
N PHE A 33 -0.01 -4.64 -4.75
CA PHE A 33 -1.00 -3.69 -5.29
C PHE A 33 -0.33 -2.58 -6.09
N PHE A 34 0.78 -2.02 -5.58
CA PHE A 34 1.50 -0.94 -6.25
C PHE A 34 2.09 -1.37 -7.60
N VAL A 35 2.62 -2.60 -7.69
CA VAL A 35 3.11 -3.16 -8.96
C VAL A 35 1.95 -3.50 -9.90
N LEU A 36 0.84 -4.05 -9.39
CA LEU A 36 -0.32 -4.43 -10.20
C LEU A 36 -0.99 -3.24 -10.90
N VAL A 37 -0.98 -2.06 -10.29
CA VAL A 37 -1.56 -0.85 -10.89
C VAL A 37 -0.57 -0.08 -11.77
N ASP A 38 0.60 -0.65 -12.07
CA ASP A 38 1.73 0.05 -12.71
C ASP A 38 2.08 1.37 -12.01
N GLY A 39 2.17 1.33 -10.67
CA GLY A 39 2.39 2.51 -9.85
C GLY A 39 3.70 3.24 -10.18
N TRP A 40 4.74 2.52 -10.61
CA TRP A 40 6.00 3.12 -11.04
C TRP A 40 5.83 3.96 -12.32
N GLY A 41 5.09 3.45 -13.32
CA GLY A 41 4.79 4.19 -14.55
C GLY A 41 3.96 5.45 -14.28
N LEU A 42 2.96 5.37 -13.40
CA LEU A 42 2.13 6.51 -13.02
C LEU A 42 2.94 7.59 -12.29
N VAL A 43 3.81 7.20 -11.35
CA VAL A 43 4.66 8.15 -10.61
C VAL A 43 5.69 8.78 -11.54
N ALA A 44 6.42 8.00 -12.33
CA ALA A 44 7.40 8.53 -13.28
C ALA A 44 6.75 9.43 -14.34
N GLY A 45 5.61 9.01 -14.91
CA GLY A 45 4.86 9.80 -15.90
C GLY A 45 4.32 11.11 -15.35
N SER A 46 3.79 11.09 -14.12
CA SER A 46 3.34 12.32 -13.44
C SER A 46 4.49 13.27 -13.12
N LEU A 47 5.66 12.75 -12.72
CA LEU A 47 6.86 13.55 -12.50
C LEU A 47 7.35 14.20 -13.80
N VAL A 48 7.55 13.42 -14.87
CA VAL A 48 8.00 13.94 -16.17
C VAL A 48 7.04 15.00 -16.70
N LYS A 49 5.72 14.77 -16.58
CA LYS A 49 4.70 15.74 -16.97
C LYS A 49 4.77 17.03 -16.14
N SER A 50 5.09 16.94 -14.85
CA SER A 50 5.23 18.10 -13.96
C SER A 50 6.49 18.92 -14.22
N TYR A 51 7.58 18.31 -14.72
CA TYR A 51 8.81 19.02 -15.07
C TYR A 51 8.80 19.55 -16.52
N GLY A 52 7.95 19.00 -17.39
CA GLY A 52 7.81 19.42 -18.79
C GLY A 52 6.84 20.59 -19.02
N SER A 53 6.11 21.05 -17.99
CA SER A 53 5.35 22.31 -17.99
C SER A 53 6.14 23.43 -17.34
#